data_AF-A0A2R5LDU5-F1
#
_entry.id   AF-A0A2R5LDU5-F1
#
_cell.length_a   1.000
_cell.length_b   1.000
_cell.length_c   1.000
_cell.angle_alpha   90.00
_cell.angle_beta   90.00
_cell.angle_gamma   90.00
#
_symmetry.space_group_name_H-M   'P 1'
#
loop_
_entity.id
_entity.type
_entity.pdbx_description
1 polymer ?
#
loop_
_entity_poly.entity_id
_entity_poly.type
_entity_poly.pdbx_seq_one_letter_code
_entity_poly.pdbx_strand_id
1 'polypeptide(L)'
;RSYKPEDEGLQESVLPPAAPESIEEQIKDRTIVQADDVVKDIDLSSLAPRKPDWDLKRDVAKKLEKLDKRTKRAIAELIRERLARGTETDLAQAVNTASGPQTVDSDED
;
A
#
# COMPACT_ATOMS: atom_id res chain seq x y z
N ARG A 1 24.49 -32.48 -23.09
CA ARG A 1 24.98 -32.92 -24.41
C ARG A 1 23.78 -33.43 -25.19
N SER A 2 23.54 -32.98 -26.43
CA SER A 2 22.25 -33.23 -27.13
C SER A 2 22.38 -34.03 -28.44
N TYR A 3 23.56 -34.58 -28.75
CA TYR A 3 23.78 -35.39 -29.95
C TYR A 3 23.39 -36.85 -29.70
N LYS A 4 22.69 -37.47 -30.66
CA LYS A 4 22.29 -38.89 -30.65
C LYS A 4 22.91 -39.58 -31.87
N PRO A 5 23.91 -40.46 -31.69
CA PRO A 5 24.55 -41.15 -32.81
C PRO A 5 23.61 -42.19 -33.44
N GLU A 6 23.62 -42.28 -34.78
CA GLU A 6 22.82 -43.25 -35.55
C GLU A 6 23.54 -44.61 -35.73
N ASP A 7 24.86 -44.66 -35.48
CA ASP A 7 25.68 -45.85 -35.66
C ASP A 7 25.59 -46.80 -34.43
N GLU A 8 25.34 -48.08 -34.69
CA GLU A 8 25.03 -49.10 -33.68
C GLU A 8 26.17 -49.29 -32.66
N GLY A 9 27.42 -49.24 -33.10
CA GLY A 9 28.58 -49.36 -32.21
C GLY A 9 28.78 -48.17 -31.27
N LEU A 10 28.28 -46.98 -31.64
CA LEU A 10 28.34 -45.80 -30.79
C LEU A 10 27.16 -45.73 -29.82
N GLN A 11 26.04 -46.36 -30.14
CA GLN A 11 24.85 -46.43 -29.26
C GLN A 11 25.13 -47.23 -27.98
N GLU A 12 25.93 -48.30 -28.05
CA GLU A 12 26.32 -49.09 -26.88
C GLU A 12 27.14 -48.29 -25.84
N SER A 13 27.81 -47.22 -26.29
CA SER A 13 28.64 -46.36 -25.44
C SER A 13 27.91 -45.16 -24.83
N VAL A 14 26.60 -44.99 -25.11
CA VAL A 14 25.82 -43.86 -24.59
C VAL A 14 25.44 -44.09 -23.13
N LEU A 15 25.98 -43.26 -22.25
CA LEU A 15 25.64 -43.26 -20.83
C LEU A 15 24.20 -42.75 -20.60
N PRO A 16 23.46 -43.33 -19.65
CA PRO A 16 22.13 -42.85 -19.30
C PRO A 16 22.20 -41.41 -18.76
N PRO A 17 21.20 -40.57 -19.06
CA PRO A 17 21.14 -39.22 -18.51
C PRO A 17 21.05 -39.29 -16.98
N ALA A 18 21.89 -38.50 -16.31
CA ALA A 18 21.87 -38.42 -14.85
C ALA A 18 20.48 -37.94 -14.38
N ALA A 19 19.88 -38.67 -13.44
CA ALA A 19 18.70 -38.21 -12.74
C ALA A 19 19.07 -36.99 -11.88
N PRO A 20 18.25 -35.93 -11.83
CA PRO A 20 18.50 -34.83 -10.91
C PRO A 20 18.46 -35.34 -9.47
N GLU A 21 19.42 -34.93 -8.65
CA GLU A 21 19.38 -35.15 -7.20
C GLU A 21 18.07 -34.60 -6.63
N SER A 22 17.47 -35.30 -5.66
CA SER A 22 16.26 -34.81 -4.99
C SER A 22 16.63 -33.70 -4.01
N ILE A 23 16.41 -32.45 -4.43
CA ILE A 23 16.67 -31.23 -3.62
C ILE A 23 15.53 -31.00 -2.59
N GLU A 24 14.51 -31.87 -2.57
CA GLU A 24 13.32 -31.74 -1.73
C GLU A 24 13.65 -31.66 -0.23
N GLU A 25 14.63 -32.42 0.23
CA GLU A 25 15.07 -32.43 1.63
C GLU A 25 15.78 -31.14 2.01
N GLN A 26 16.65 -30.63 1.13
CA GLN A 26 17.37 -29.36 1.34
C GLN A 26 16.42 -28.15 1.35
N ILE A 27 15.32 -28.21 0.59
CA ILE A 27 14.28 -27.18 0.58
C ILE A 27 13.51 -27.19 1.89
N LYS A 28 13.18 -28.37 2.44
CA LYS A 28 12.45 -28.50 3.71
C LYS A 28 13.24 -27.90 4.87
N ASP A 29 14.51 -28.27 4.99
CA ASP A 29 15.38 -27.77 6.08
C ASP A 29 15.55 -26.25 6.02
N ARG A 30 15.74 -25.68 4.82
CA ARG A 30 15.87 -24.23 4.66
C ARG A 30 14.58 -23.47 4.93
N THR A 31 13.43 -24.07 4.62
CA THR A 31 12.11 -23.45 4.81
C THR A 31 11.72 -23.40 6.29
N ILE A 32 12.08 -24.42 7.07
CA ILE A 32 11.79 -24.46 8.52
C ILE A 32 12.59 -23.38 9.26
N VAL A 33 13.84 -23.14 8.88
CA VAL A 33 14.73 -22.19 9.56
C VAL A 33 14.43 -20.72 9.21
N GLN A 34 13.83 -20.44 8.04
CA GLN A 34 13.50 -19.07 7.61
C GLN A 34 12.11 -18.57 8.02
N ALA A 35 11.28 -19.42 8.64
CA ALA A 35 9.90 -19.07 8.99
C ALA A 35 9.79 -18.05 10.14
N ASP A 36 10.81 -17.92 10.99
CA ASP A 36 10.71 -17.16 12.24
C ASP A 36 11.05 -15.66 12.10
N ASP A 37 11.75 -15.22 11.03
CA ASP A 37 12.38 -13.88 11.00
C ASP A 37 11.82 -12.85 9.98
N VAL A 38 10.79 -13.17 9.19
CA VAL A 38 10.29 -12.21 8.18
C VAL A 38 8.77 -12.22 8.02
N VAL A 39 8.01 -11.86 9.05
CA VAL A 39 6.66 -11.33 8.83
C VAL A 39 6.38 -10.20 9.81
N LYS A 40 6.85 -8.98 9.48
CA LYS A 40 6.07 -7.79 9.80
C LYS A 40 4.86 -7.84 8.89
N ASP A 41 3.71 -8.03 9.49
CA ASP A 41 2.38 -8.13 8.89
C ASP A 41 2.20 -7.18 7.69
N ILE A 42 2.41 -7.70 6.49
CA ILE A 42 1.84 -7.11 5.28
C ILE A 42 0.57 -7.91 5.04
N ASP A 43 -0.57 -7.32 5.42
CA ASP A 43 -1.89 -7.88 5.24
C ASP A 43 -2.17 -8.18 3.75
N LEU A 44 -2.39 -9.45 3.42
CA LEU A 44 -2.61 -9.96 2.06
C LEU A 44 -3.89 -9.39 1.40
N SER A 45 -4.79 -8.77 2.17
CA SER A 45 -5.92 -7.99 1.64
C SER A 45 -5.47 -6.75 0.86
N SER A 46 -4.22 -6.29 1.05
CA SER A 46 -3.60 -5.16 0.38
C SER A 46 -3.00 -5.50 -0.99
N LEU A 47 -2.88 -6.78 -1.32
CA LEU A 47 -2.30 -7.31 -2.57
C LEU A 47 -3.37 -7.63 -3.64
N ALA A 48 -4.65 -7.33 -3.36
CA ALA A 48 -5.67 -7.31 -4.41
C ALA A 48 -5.39 -6.19 -5.42
N PRO A 49 -5.83 -6.30 -6.69
CA PRO A 49 -5.74 -5.19 -7.64
C PRO A 49 -6.54 -4.00 -7.11
N ARG A 50 -5.84 -3.03 -6.49
CA ARG A 50 -6.47 -1.79 -6.02
C ARG A 50 -6.81 -0.90 -7.21
N LYS A 51 -7.77 0.02 -7.03
CA LYS A 51 -8.08 1.04 -8.05
C LYS A 51 -6.79 1.74 -8.48
N PRO A 52 -6.58 2.07 -9.77
CA PRO A 52 -5.37 2.74 -10.25
C PRO A 52 -5.02 4.02 -9.46
N ASP A 53 -6.04 4.70 -8.93
CA ASP A 53 -5.91 5.96 -8.20
C ASP A 53 -5.63 5.80 -6.70
N TRP A 54 -5.57 4.58 -6.16
CA TRP A 54 -5.45 4.37 -4.70
C TRP A 54 -4.17 4.97 -4.14
N ASP A 55 -3.08 4.87 -4.90
CA ASP A 55 -1.77 5.36 -4.49
C ASP A 55 -1.75 6.89 -4.52
N LEU A 56 -2.38 7.46 -5.54
CA LEU A 56 -2.57 8.90 -5.66
C LEU A 56 -3.39 9.44 -4.49
N LYS A 57 -4.50 8.79 -4.12
CA LYS A 57 -5.33 9.19 -2.97
C LYS A 57 -4.53 9.14 -1.66
N ARG A 58 -3.72 8.10 -1.45
CA ARG A 58 -2.87 7.94 -0.26
C ARG A 58 -1.83 9.06 -0.15
N ASP A 59 -1.12 9.33 -1.24
CA ASP A 59 -0.03 10.30 -1.26
C ASP A 59 -0.54 11.75 -1.18
N VAL A 60 -1.71 12.02 -1.76
CA VAL A 60 -2.38 13.33 -1.70
C VAL A 60 -3.00 13.57 -0.32
N ALA A 61 -3.58 12.55 0.32
CA ALA A 61 -4.22 12.69 1.64
C ALA A 61 -3.27 13.28 2.69
N LYS A 62 -2.03 12.79 2.76
CA LYS A 62 -1.02 13.31 3.71
C LYS A 62 -0.66 14.78 3.46
N LYS A 63 -0.69 15.22 2.20
CA LYS A 63 -0.43 16.62 1.83
C LYS A 63 -1.64 17.51 2.16
N LEU A 64 -2.84 17.03 1.86
CA LEU A 64 -4.09 17.72 2.18
C LEU A 64 -4.28 17.88 3.68
N GLU A 65 -3.98 16.87 4.49
CA GLU A 65 -4.10 16.97 5.95
C GLU A 65 -3.22 18.10 6.53
N LYS A 66 -1.99 18.23 6.04
CA LYS A 66 -1.09 19.32 6.46
C LYS A 66 -1.60 20.69 6.02
N LEU A 67 -2.17 20.76 4.82
CA LEU A 67 -2.73 21.99 4.29
C LEU A 67 -3.99 22.40 5.04
N ASP A 68 -4.92 21.46 5.27
CA ASP A 68 -6.15 21.65 6.03
C ASP A 68 -5.87 22.16 7.45
N LYS A 69 -4.88 21.59 8.15
CA LYS A 69 -4.45 22.11 9.46
C LYS A 69 -3.99 23.57 9.41
N ARG A 70 -3.30 23.99 8.34
CA ARG A 70 -2.87 25.38 8.17
C ARG A 70 -4.04 26.28 7.80
N THR A 71 -4.93 25.83 6.92
CA THR A 71 -6.14 26.56 6.52
C THR A 71 -7.05 26.80 7.71
N LYS A 72 -7.32 25.77 8.53
CA LYS A 72 -8.10 25.89 9.76
C LYS A 72 -7.48 26.88 10.76
N ARG A 73 -6.15 26.89 10.89
CA ARG A 73 -5.44 27.88 11.72
C ARG A 73 -5.59 29.30 11.18
N ALA A 74 -5.40 29.51 9.89
CA ALA A 74 -5.58 30.81 9.25
C ALA A 74 -7.02 31.31 9.36
N ILE A 75 -8.01 30.44 9.18
CA ILE A 75 -9.43 30.74 9.39
C ILE A 75 -9.67 31.17 10.85
N ALA A 76 -9.16 30.41 11.82
CA ALA A 76 -9.32 30.75 13.23
C ALA A 76 -8.66 32.09 13.60
N GLU A 77 -7.51 32.41 13.00
CA GLU A 77 -6.82 33.67 13.20
C GLU A 77 -7.58 34.85 12.58
N LEU A 78 -8.07 34.71 11.34
CA LEU A 78 -8.94 35.69 10.68
C LEU A 78 -10.22 35.95 11.46
N ILE A 79 -10.85 34.90 11.98
CA ILE A 79 -12.03 35.01 12.85
C ILE A 79 -11.66 35.80 14.11
N ARG A 80 -10.55 35.47 14.78
CA ARG A 80 -10.10 36.16 15.99
C ARG A 80 -9.84 37.65 15.76
N GLU A 81 -9.17 38.00 14.66
CA GLU A 81 -8.92 39.39 14.26
C GLU A 81 -10.22 40.14 13.93
N ARG A 82 -11.19 39.45 13.32
CA ARG A 82 -12.49 40.03 12.94
C ARG A 82 -13.40 40.26 14.15
N LEU A 83 -13.36 39.37 15.14
CA LEU A 83 -14.02 39.55 16.45
C LEU A 83 -13.40 40.72 17.22
N ALA A 84 -12.06 40.82 17.28
CA ALA A 84 -11.36 41.90 17.97
C ALA A 84 -11.64 43.29 17.36
N ARG A 85 -11.97 43.36 16.07
CA ARG A 85 -12.35 44.59 15.36
C ARG A 85 -13.82 45.02 15.55
N GLY A 86 -14.60 44.31 16.37
CA GLY A 86 -15.96 44.72 16.74
C GLY A 86 -17.06 44.36 15.73
N THR A 87 -16.80 43.47 14.76
CA THR A 87 -17.82 42.94 13.83
C THR A 87 -18.53 41.71 14.43
N GLU A 88 -19.03 41.89 15.66
CA GLU A 88 -19.14 40.85 16.69
C GLU A 88 -20.39 39.97 16.61
N THR A 89 -21.54 40.53 16.20
CA THR A 89 -22.85 39.87 16.38
C THR A 89 -23.25 38.94 15.24
N ASP A 90 -22.98 39.33 14.00
CA ASP A 90 -23.35 38.58 12.80
C ASP A 90 -22.46 37.34 12.58
N LEU A 91 -21.16 37.47 12.87
CA LEU A 91 -20.19 36.39 12.61
C LEU A 91 -20.35 35.21 13.56
N ALA A 92 -20.58 35.47 14.84
CA ALA A 92 -20.72 34.42 15.85
C ALA A 92 -21.98 33.57 15.60
N GLN A 93 -23.08 34.19 15.14
CA GLN A 93 -24.28 33.47 14.72
C GLN A 93 -24.03 32.64 13.45
N ALA A 94 -23.38 33.22 12.43
CA ALA A 94 -23.07 32.53 11.18
C ALA A 94 -22.16 31.29 11.37
N VAL A 95 -21.14 31.40 12.24
CA VAL A 95 -20.23 30.28 12.56
C VAL A 95 -20.96 29.16 13.31
N ASN A 96 -21.86 29.50 14.24
CA ASN A 96 -22.67 28.49 14.93
C ASN A 96 -23.62 27.75 13.99
N THR A 97 -24.19 28.44 12.99
CA THR A 97 -25.03 27.78 11.97
C THR A 97 -24.23 26.93 10.98
N ALA A 98 -23.01 27.33 10.64
CA ALA A 98 -22.15 26.60 9.70
C ALA A 98 -21.43 25.39 10.33
N SER A 99 -21.30 25.34 11.66
CA SER A 99 -20.65 24.25 12.39
C SER A 99 -21.56 23.05 12.68
N GLY A 100 -22.79 23.03 12.15
CA GLY A 100 -23.68 21.87 12.19
C GLY A 100 -23.02 20.65 11.49
N PRO A 101 -23.44 19.41 11.80
CA PRO A 101 -22.77 18.20 11.35
C PRO A 101 -22.70 18.17 9.82
N GLN A 102 -21.51 18.44 9.27
CA GLN A 102 -21.19 18.13 7.89
C GLN A 102 -21.20 16.60 7.78
N THR A 103 -22.27 16.06 7.21
CA THR A 103 -22.29 14.70 6.69
C THR A 103 -21.22 14.62 5.62
N VAL A 104 -20.03 14.17 6.03
CA VAL A 104 -19.00 13.70 5.12
C VAL A 104 -19.55 12.45 4.48
N ASP A 105 -20.26 12.63 3.37
CA ASP A 105 -20.74 11.55 2.52
C ASP A 105 -19.50 10.79 2.03
N SER A 106 -19.19 9.74 2.77
CA SER A 106 -18.16 8.76 2.48
C SER A 106 -18.94 7.53 2.06
N ASP A 107 -18.59 7.05 0.86
CA ASP A 107 -19.07 5.83 0.20
C ASP A 107 -20.25 6.01 -0.78
N GLU A 108 -19.95 6.16 -2.07
CA GLU A 108 -20.50 5.27 -3.12
C GLU A 108 -19.63 5.29 -4.40
N ASP A 109 -19.34 4.09 -4.90
CA ASP A 109 -18.61 3.63 -6.11
C ASP A 109 -17.06 3.60 -6.16
#